data_AF-A0AAP6WRJ1-F1
#
_entry.id   AF-A0AAP6WRJ1-F1
#
_cell.length_a   1.000
_cell.length_b   1.000
_cell.length_c   1.000
_cell.angle_alpha   90.00
_cell.angle_beta   90.00
_cell.angle_gamma   90.00
#
_symmetry.space_group_name_H-M   'P 1'
#
loop_
_entity.id
_entity.type
_entity.pdbx_description
1 polymer ?
#
loop_
_entity_poly.entity_id
_entity_poly.type
_entity_poly.pdbx_seq_one_letter_code
_entity_poly.pdbx_strand_id
1 'polypeptide(L)'
;MDNKEINTKDLLGIDLGFENCEGMFVPVEALDNLYIKDGEINTYINLNEKIEYGGFYDDLTPLQRIKKYNDITSVNLIYKDNDMEYEIVRYNAWEQENRYQTSELISWNKLHLEISKDVLKRKIQSIKDKAAQLLQQVEELELSIA
;
A
#
# COMPACT_ATOMS: atom_id res chain seq x y z
N MET A 1 7.30 -15.58 12.12
CA MET A 1 8.06 -14.35 12.44
C MET A 1 7.58 -13.97 13.81
N ASP A 2 8.49 -13.81 14.75
CA ASP A 2 8.14 -13.47 16.12
C ASP A 2 7.47 -12.09 16.11
N ASN A 3 6.39 -11.93 16.89
CA ASN A 3 5.68 -10.66 17.06
C ASN A 3 6.65 -9.64 17.68
N LYS A 4 7.42 -8.94 16.85
CA LYS A 4 8.31 -7.88 17.28
C LYS A 4 7.56 -6.56 17.23
N GLU A 5 7.41 -5.92 18.39
CA GLU A 5 6.90 -4.56 18.46
C GLU A 5 7.94 -3.62 17.84
N ILE A 6 7.51 -2.83 16.85
CA ILE A 6 8.40 -1.92 16.11
C ILE A 6 8.66 -0.67 16.95
N ASN A 7 9.93 -0.39 17.25
CA ASN A 7 10.32 0.80 18.00
C ASN A 7 10.33 2.03 17.08
N THR A 8 9.22 2.77 17.05
CA THR A 8 9.11 3.99 16.22
C THR A 8 9.93 5.19 16.75
N LYS A 9 10.51 5.13 17.96
CA LYS A 9 11.28 6.27 18.52
C LYS A 9 12.58 6.56 17.77
N ASP A 10 13.16 5.53 17.18
CA ASP A 10 14.44 5.60 16.48
C ASP A 10 14.30 5.42 14.97
N LEU A 11 13.06 5.34 14.48
CA LEU A 11 12.75 5.29 13.05
C LEU A 11 13.09 6.65 12.41
N LEU A 12 13.91 6.64 11.37
CA LEU A 12 14.16 7.77 10.49
C LEU A 12 13.08 7.89 9.42
N GLY A 13 12.60 6.76 8.91
CA GLY A 13 11.61 6.74 7.86
C GLY A 13 11.42 5.35 7.26
N ILE A 14 10.64 5.32 6.19
CA ILE A 14 10.33 4.12 5.42
C ILE A 14 10.85 4.32 4.01
N ASP A 15 11.63 3.37 3.52
CA ASP A 15 12.06 3.31 2.13
C ASP A 15 11.16 2.31 1.38
N LEU A 16 10.43 2.81 0.39
CA LEU A 16 9.56 2.02 -0.48
C LEU A 16 10.28 1.73 -1.78
N GLY A 17 10.45 0.46 -2.12
CA GLY A 17 10.94 0.04 -3.45
C GLY A 17 9.79 -0.33 -4.38
N PHE A 18 9.94 -0.03 -5.67
CA PHE A 18 8.94 -0.30 -6.71
C PHE A 18 9.44 -1.32 -7.75
N GLU A 19 8.52 -1.93 -8.50
CA GLU A 19 8.84 -2.97 -9.52
C GLU A 19 9.92 -2.52 -10.53
N ASN A 20 9.97 -1.23 -10.88
CA ASN A 20 10.90 -0.69 -11.88
C ASN A 20 12.23 -0.16 -11.29
N CYS A 21 12.67 -0.70 -10.15
CA CYS A 21 13.89 -0.25 -9.45
C CYS A 21 13.87 1.24 -9.05
N GLU A 22 12.68 1.82 -8.93
CA GLU A 22 12.48 3.14 -8.35
C GLU A 22 12.28 3.02 -6.83
N GLY A 23 12.40 4.14 -6.13
CA GLY A 23 12.32 4.22 -4.69
C GLY A 23 11.66 5.51 -4.19
N MET A 24 11.09 5.45 -3.00
CA MET A 24 10.53 6.60 -2.30
C MET A 24 10.87 6.50 -0.82
N PHE A 25 11.73 7.40 -0.35
CA PHE A 25 12.02 7.52 1.07
C PHE A 25 11.05 8.51 1.71
N VAL A 26 10.30 8.03 2.70
CA VAL A 26 9.33 8.79 3.47
C VAL A 26 9.89 9.00 4.88
N PRO A 27 10.29 10.21 5.25
CA PRO A 27 10.81 10.46 6.59
C PRO A 27 9.70 10.30 7.64
N VAL A 28 10.07 9.94 8.88
CA VAL A 28 9.12 9.65 9.96
C VAL A 28 8.21 10.84 10.27
N GLU A 29 8.68 12.08 10.12
CA GLU A 29 7.85 13.28 10.28
C GLU A 29 6.74 13.43 9.22
N ALA A 30 6.86 12.73 8.09
CA ALA A 30 5.83 12.68 7.06
C ALA A 30 4.81 11.56 7.32
N LEU A 31 5.04 10.69 8.31
CA LEU A 31 4.14 9.58 8.65
C LEU A 31 3.16 9.98 9.74
N ASP A 32 1.91 9.54 9.59
CA ASP A 32 0.83 9.75 10.55
C ASP A 32 0.08 8.42 10.77
N ASN A 33 -0.13 8.05 12.04
CA ASN A 33 -0.74 6.79 12.46
C ASN A 33 -0.05 5.54 11.87
N LEU A 34 1.29 5.50 11.91
CA LEU A 34 2.05 4.33 11.46
C LEU A 34 1.72 3.10 12.30
N TYR A 35 1.12 2.11 11.65
CA TYR A 35 0.92 0.76 12.17
C TYR A 35 1.75 -0.21 11.34
N ILE A 36 2.52 -1.05 12.01
CA ILE A 36 3.26 -2.14 11.39
C ILE A 36 3.21 -3.37 12.28
N LYS A 37 2.80 -4.51 11.72
CA LYS A 37 2.76 -5.78 12.42
C LYS A 37 2.71 -6.94 11.43
N ASP A 38 3.51 -7.97 11.66
CA ASP A 38 3.46 -9.24 10.90
C ASP A 38 3.60 -9.07 9.37
N GLY A 39 4.38 -8.10 8.90
CA GLY A 39 4.51 -7.79 7.46
C GLY A 39 3.36 -6.96 6.89
N GLU A 40 2.44 -6.48 7.74
CA GLU A 40 1.38 -5.57 7.36
C GLU A 40 1.72 -4.13 7.77
N ILE A 41 1.45 -3.18 6.88
CA ILE A 41 1.64 -1.74 7.12
C ILE A 41 0.34 -1.00 6.86
N ASN A 42 0.02 -0.04 7.71
CA ASN A 42 -1.05 0.92 7.50
C ASN A 42 -0.59 2.28 8.03
N THR A 43 -0.58 3.30 7.17
CA THR A 43 -0.13 4.63 7.55
C THR A 43 -0.74 5.68 6.64
N TYR A 44 -0.78 6.91 7.12
CA TYR A 44 -0.94 8.07 6.27
C TYR A 44 0.43 8.71 6.02
N ILE A 45 0.61 9.22 4.80
CA ILE A 45 1.80 9.93 4.36
C ILE A 45 1.38 11.36 4.00
N ASN A 46 1.95 12.34 4.71
CA ASN A 46 1.81 13.75 4.41
C ASN A 46 2.86 14.13 3.36
N LEU A 47 2.41 14.29 2.11
CA LEU A 47 3.25 14.60 0.97
C LEU A 47 3.87 15.99 1.14
N ASN A 48 5.20 16.06 1.19
CA ASN A 48 5.96 17.29 1.36
C ASN A 48 7.34 17.19 0.70
N GLU A 49 8.09 18.27 0.72
CA GLU A 49 9.40 18.44 0.07
C GLU A 49 10.53 17.56 0.65
N LYS A 50 10.32 16.95 1.82
CA LYS A 50 11.30 16.08 2.47
C LYS A 50 11.21 14.63 1.99
N ILE A 51 10.18 14.27 1.22
CA ILE A 51 10.10 12.96 0.59
C ILE A 51 11.11 12.91 -0.54
N GLU A 52 11.99 11.92 -0.50
CA GLU A 52 13.01 11.73 -1.52
C GLU A 52 12.56 10.65 -2.50
N TYR A 53 12.79 10.89 -3.78
CA TYR A 53 12.48 9.96 -4.86
C TYR A 53 13.79 9.46 -5.47
N GLY A 54 13.91 8.14 -5.59
CA GLY A 54 15.07 7.48 -6.18
C GLY A 54 14.69 6.80 -7.49
N GLY A 55 15.44 7.06 -8.56
CA GLY A 55 15.16 6.46 -9.88
C GLY A 55 13.91 7.01 -10.57
N PHE A 56 13.96 7.05 -11.89
CA PHE A 56 12.82 7.35 -12.77
C PHE A 56 13.01 6.48 -14.01
N TYR A 57 12.34 5.33 -14.04
CA TYR A 57 12.44 4.39 -15.16
C TYR A 57 11.43 4.78 -16.25
N ASP A 58 10.26 5.29 -15.86
CA ASP A 58 9.22 5.79 -16.75
C ASP A 58 8.97 7.30 -16.56
N ASP A 59 8.10 7.91 -17.37
CA ASP A 59 7.65 9.31 -17.24
C ASP A 59 6.76 9.56 -16.00
N LEU A 60 6.73 8.64 -15.03
CA LEU A 60 5.94 8.71 -13.80
C LEU A 60 6.84 8.80 -12.58
N THR A 61 6.50 9.68 -11.64
CA THR A 61 7.17 9.71 -10.34
C THR A 61 6.71 8.52 -9.47
N PRO A 62 7.50 8.08 -8.49
CA PRO A 62 7.09 7.02 -7.57
C PRO A 62 5.72 7.28 -6.89
N LEU A 63 5.41 8.53 -6.57
CA LEU A 63 4.09 8.93 -6.06
C LEU A 63 2.96 8.67 -7.07
N GLN A 64 3.18 9.00 -8.35
CA GLN A 64 2.20 8.73 -9.41
C GLN A 64 2.02 7.23 -9.64
N ARG A 65 3.07 6.43 -9.44
CA ARG A 65 3.03 4.98 -9.56
C ARG A 65 2.26 4.32 -8.45
N ILE A 66 2.53 4.66 -7.18
CA ILE A 66 1.75 4.19 -6.02
C ILE A 66 0.25 4.34 -6.32
N LYS A 67 -0.16 5.54 -6.73
CA LYS A 67 -1.57 5.85 -7.04
C LYS A 67 -2.14 5.02 -8.19
N LYS A 68 -1.33 4.68 -9.19
CA LYS A 68 -1.78 4.06 -10.44
C LYS A 68 -1.74 2.53 -10.39
N TYR A 69 -0.72 1.95 -9.76
CA TYR A 69 -0.40 0.53 -9.87
C TYR A 69 -0.40 -0.19 -8.52
N ASN A 70 -0.21 0.52 -7.40
CA ASN A 70 0.08 -0.09 -6.10
C ASN A 70 1.22 -1.12 -6.20
N ASP A 71 2.34 -0.73 -6.81
CA ASP A 71 3.46 -1.56 -7.25
C ASP A 71 4.65 -1.54 -6.28
N ILE A 72 4.39 -1.49 -4.97
CA ILE A 72 5.45 -1.54 -3.96
C ILE A 72 5.95 -2.98 -3.84
N THR A 73 7.23 -3.20 -4.06
CA THR A 73 7.89 -4.51 -3.97
C THR A 73 8.63 -4.70 -2.65
N SER A 74 8.97 -3.61 -1.96
CA SER A 74 9.67 -3.67 -0.67
C SER A 74 9.34 -2.47 0.21
N VAL A 75 9.37 -2.71 1.52
CA VAL A 75 9.20 -1.69 2.56
C VAL A 75 10.32 -1.89 3.57
N ASN A 76 11.27 -0.97 3.62
CA ASN A 76 12.40 -1.05 4.55
C ASN A 76 12.23 -0.01 5.64
N LEU A 77 12.37 -0.43 6.90
CA LEU A 77 12.38 0.48 8.04
C LEU A 77 13.81 0.91 8.32
N ILE A 78 14.04 2.22 8.21
CA ILE A 78 15.38 2.81 8.36
C ILE A 78 15.46 3.43 9.75
N TYR A 79 16.39 2.96 10.59
CA TYR A 79 16.60 3.49 11.94
C TYR A 79 17.83 4.41 12.03
N LYS A 80 17.91 5.23 13.08
CA LYS A 80 18.98 6.22 13.30
C LYS A 80 20.41 5.65 13.28
N ASP A 81 20.58 4.39 13.69
CA ASP A 81 21.88 3.71 13.70
C ASP A 81 22.26 3.16 12.31
N ASN A 82 21.51 3.50 11.26
CA ASN A 82 21.57 2.90 9.91
C ASN A 82 21.31 1.39 9.89
N ASP A 83 20.79 0.85 10.99
CA ASP A 83 20.21 -0.49 10.98
C ASP A 83 18.99 -0.47 10.05
N MET A 84 19.02 -1.34 9.04
CA MET A 84 17.90 -1.60 8.16
C MET A 84 17.21 -2.87 8.61
N GLU A 85 15.97 -2.74 9.09
CA GLU A 85 15.11 -3.90 9.22
C GLU A 85 14.38 -4.07 7.89
N TYR A 86 14.84 -5.04 7.11
CA TYR A 86 14.18 -5.46 5.88
C TYR A 86 12.90 -6.22 6.24
N GLU A 87 11.77 -5.50 6.23
CA GLU A 87 10.46 -6.14 6.32
C GLU A 87 9.96 -6.45 4.91
N ILE A 88 10.28 -7.65 4.44
CA ILE A 88 9.72 -8.19 3.21
C ILE A 88 8.19 -8.22 3.36
N VAL A 89 7.48 -7.49 2.50
CA VAL A 89 6.06 -7.75 2.22
C VAL A 89 5.99 -9.15 1.60
N ARG A 90 5.74 -10.16 2.43
CA ARG A 90 5.65 -11.56 2.00
C ARG A 90 4.42 -11.76 1.12
N TYR A 91 4.62 -11.96 -0.19
CA TYR A 91 4.14 -13.18 -0.85
C TYR A 91 4.90 -13.46 -2.16
N ASN A 92 5.85 -14.40 -2.09
CA ASN A 92 6.47 -15.03 -3.27
C ASN A 92 5.39 -15.60 -4.20
N ALA A 93 5.08 -14.88 -5.29
CA ALA A 93 4.70 -15.40 -6.59
C ALA A 93 4.24 -14.23 -7.49
N TRP A 94 5.20 -13.40 -7.94
CA TRP A 94 5.39 -12.76 -9.27
C TRP A 94 4.20 -12.13 -10.05
N GLU A 95 2.95 -12.26 -9.60
CA GLU A 95 1.71 -11.74 -10.23
C GLU A 95 0.60 -11.42 -9.20
N GLN A 96 0.80 -11.71 -7.91
CA GLN A 96 -0.19 -11.45 -6.84
C GLN A 96 0.23 -10.35 -5.84
N GLU A 97 1.41 -9.75 -6.03
CA GLU A 97 2.10 -8.91 -5.04
C GLU A 97 1.37 -7.59 -4.74
N ASN A 98 0.67 -7.03 -5.72
CA ASN A 98 -0.05 -5.75 -5.59
C ASN A 98 -1.50 -5.93 -5.04
N ARG A 99 -1.97 -7.17 -4.89
CA ARG A 99 -3.38 -7.43 -4.50
C ARG A 99 -3.67 -7.08 -3.05
N TYR A 100 -2.67 -7.17 -2.19
CA TYR A 100 -2.71 -6.83 -0.77
C TYR A 100 -2.48 -5.35 -0.50
N GLN A 101 -2.28 -4.55 -1.54
CA GLN A 101 -1.91 -3.16 -1.43
C GLN A 101 -3.07 -2.28 -1.87
N THR A 102 -3.20 -1.14 -1.21
CA THR A 102 -4.04 -0.04 -1.63
C THR A 102 -3.39 1.26 -1.24
N SER A 103 -3.54 2.25 -2.11
CA SER A 103 -3.15 3.61 -1.84
C SER A 103 -4.27 4.55 -2.30
N GLU A 104 -4.55 5.55 -1.48
CA GLU A 104 -5.63 6.49 -1.75
C GLU A 104 -5.19 7.91 -1.43
N LEU A 105 -5.33 8.81 -2.40
CA LEU A 105 -5.09 10.23 -2.16
C LEU A 105 -6.31 10.83 -1.46
N ILE A 106 -6.25 10.95 -0.14
CA ILE A 106 -7.31 11.47 0.73
C ILE A 106 -7.48 12.99 0.56
N SER A 107 -6.36 13.70 0.37
CA SER A 107 -6.33 15.13 0.04
C SER A 107 -5.13 15.43 -0.85
N TRP A 108 -5.04 16.66 -1.38
CA TRP A 108 -3.94 17.06 -2.27
C TRP A 108 -2.52 16.79 -1.73
N ASN A 109 -2.36 16.69 -0.40
CA ASN A 109 -1.11 16.39 0.28
C ASN A 109 -1.17 15.21 1.25
N LYS A 110 -2.22 14.39 1.24
CA LYS A 110 -2.34 13.25 2.17
C LYS A 110 -2.68 11.97 1.41
N LEU A 111 -1.78 11.01 1.50
CA LEU A 111 -1.89 9.68 0.91
C LEU A 111 -2.13 8.67 2.04
N HIS A 112 -3.13 7.82 1.90
CA HIS A 112 -3.26 6.60 2.69
C HIS A 112 -2.50 5.48 1.99
N LEU A 113 -1.72 4.72 2.74
CA LEU A 113 -1.04 3.51 2.28
C LEU A 113 -1.39 2.36 3.21
N GLU A 114 -1.90 1.27 2.65
CA GLU A 114 -2.15 0.04 3.37
C GLU A 114 -1.69 -1.17 2.56
N ILE A 115 -0.88 -2.00 3.21
CA ILE A 115 -0.46 -3.31 2.71
C ILE A 115 -0.87 -4.33 3.78
N SER A 116 -1.94 -5.08 3.52
CA SER A 116 -2.50 -6.04 4.47
C SER A 116 -3.31 -7.10 3.73
N LYS A 117 -3.45 -8.28 4.34
CA LYS A 117 -4.37 -9.32 3.84
C LYS A 117 -5.82 -8.83 3.78
N ASP A 118 -6.18 -7.90 4.65
CA ASP A 118 -7.53 -7.37 4.70
C ASP A 118 -7.88 -6.53 3.47
N VAL A 119 -6.90 -5.92 2.80
CA VAL A 119 -7.11 -5.24 1.52
C VAL A 119 -7.68 -6.21 0.48
N LEU A 120 -7.08 -7.40 0.35
CA LEU A 120 -7.57 -8.42 -0.58
C LEU A 120 -8.95 -8.92 -0.15
N LYS A 121 -9.17 -9.17 1.14
CA LYS A 121 -10.49 -9.59 1.65
C LYS A 121 -11.58 -8.57 1.31
N ARG A 122 -11.32 -7.28 1.51
CA ARG A 122 -12.26 -6.19 1.15
C ARG A 122 -12.52 -6.13 -0.35
N LYS A 123 -11.48 -6.27 -1.19
CA LYS A 123 -11.63 -6.35 -2.65
C LYS A 123 -12.52 -7.54 -3.07
N ILE A 124 -12.28 -8.72 -2.52
CA ILE A 124 -13.09 -9.92 -2.80
C ILE A 124 -14.54 -9.72 -2.35
N GLN A 125 -14.77 -9.15 -1.16
CA GLN A 125 -16.12 -8.90 -0.67
C GLN A 125 -16.87 -7.90 -1.56
N SER A 126 -16.21 -6.80 -1.97
CA SER A 126 -16.79 -5.83 -2.90
C SER A 126 -17.22 -6.46 -4.23
N ILE A 127 -16.43 -7.41 -4.76
CA ILE A 127 -16.79 -8.15 -5.97
C ILE A 127 -18.01 -9.03 -5.74
N LYS A 128 -18.07 -9.75 -4.61
CA LYS A 128 -19.23 -10.59 -4.25
C LYS A 128 -20.51 -9.76 -4.14
N ASP A 129 -20.44 -8.60 -3.48
CA ASP A 129 -21.60 -7.73 -3.28
C ASP A 129 -22.11 -7.19 -4.63
N LYS A 130 -21.21 -6.77 -5.52
CA LYS A 130 -21.57 -6.34 -6.89
C LYS A 130 -22.20 -7.46 -7.71
N ALA A 131 -21.67 -8.68 -7.60
CA ALA A 131 -22.23 -9.83 -8.31
C ALA A 131 -23.66 -10.15 -7.82
N ALA A 132 -23.89 -10.08 -6.50
CA ALA A 132 -25.23 -10.26 -5.92
C ALA A 132 -26.21 -9.19 -6.40
N GLN A 133 -25.79 -7.93 -6.46
CA GLN A 133 -26.63 -6.84 -6.98
C GLN A 133 -26.99 -7.03 -8.46
N LEU A 134 -26.02 -7.44 -9.28
CA LEU A 134 -26.27 -7.73 -10.70
C LEU A 134 -27.24 -8.90 -10.89
N LEU A 135 -27.11 -9.96 -10.08
CA LEU A 135 -28.03 -11.10 -10.14
C LEU A 135 -29.47 -10.67 -9.80
N GLN A 136 -29.64 -9.87 -8.74
CA GLN A 136 -30.95 -9.33 -8.37
C GLN A 136 -31.55 -8.47 -9.49
N GLN A 137 -30.75 -7.62 -10.14
CA GLN A 137 -31.21 -6.80 -11.26
C GLN A 137 -31.68 -7.65 -12.45
N VAL A 138 -31.00 -8.76 -12.73
CA VAL A 138 -31.42 -9.71 -13.79
C VAL A 138 -32.76 -10.35 -13.44
N GLU A 139 -32.93 -10.83 -12.21
CA GLU A 139 -34.19 -11.44 -11.75
C GLU A 139 -35.37 -10.45 -11.82
N GLU A 140 -35.17 -9.19 -11.43
CA GLU A 140 -36.18 -8.13 -11.52
C GLU A 140 -36.55 -7.83 -12.99
N LEU A 141 -35.57 -7.83 -13.89
CA LEU A 141 -35.81 -7.62 -15.32
C LEU A 141 -36.59 -8.79 -15.93
N GLU A 142 -36.26 -10.03 -15.59
CA GLU A 142 -36.99 -11.22 -16.06
C GLU A 142 -38.47 -11.20 -15.64
N LEU A 143 -38.76 -10.77 -14.41
CA LEU A 143 -40.13 -10.60 -13.93
C LEU A 143 -40.88 -9.47 -14.64
N SER A 144 -40.18 -8.42 -15.09
CA SER A 144 -40.81 -7.28 -15.75
C SER A 144 -41.23 -7.53 -17.20
N ILE A 145 -40.70 -8.59 -17.82
CA ILE A 145 -40.99 -8.98 -19.22
C ILE A 145 -41.87 -10.23 -19.34
N ALA A 146 -42.14 -10.91 -18.23
CA ALA A 146 -43.02 -12.07 -18.12
C ALA A 146 -44.48 -11.65 -17.86
#